data_AF-A0A939L5J9-F1
#
_entry.id   AF-A0A939L5J9-F1
#
_cell.length_a   1.000
_cell.length_b   1.000
_cell.length_c   1.000
_cell.angle_alpha   90.00
_cell.angle_beta   90.00
_cell.angle_gamma   90.00
#
_symmetry.space_group_name_H-M   'P 1'
#
loop_
_entity.id
_entity.type
_entity.pdbx_description
1 polymer ?
#
loop_
_entity_poly.entity_id
_entity_poly.type
_entity_poly.pdbx_seq_one_letter_code
_entity_poly.pdbx_strand_id
1 'polypeptide(L)'
;MTDSEAGSVARAGSPDSAVDRVADFYGAYIDAVFDGTDDLSDELRAHYLTEDLRQRLAAWEEVNHADGVLRAQDVPTAWEVRHHDSGAGHLFTTVTLTWGSGPDAGRTRLAVQSDLSTKLISDIEDAPAG
;
A
#
# COMPACT_ATOMS: atom_id res chain seq x y z
N MET A 1 -17.97 1.72 42.65
CA MET A 1 -17.37 0.75 41.72
C MET A 1 -17.22 1.48 40.41
N THR A 2 -16.01 1.95 40.12
CA THR A 2 -15.65 2.64 38.88
C THR A 2 -15.45 1.57 37.81
N ASP A 3 -16.29 1.58 36.78
CA ASP A 3 -16.02 0.79 35.57
C ASP A 3 -14.90 1.51 34.81
N SER A 4 -13.82 0.79 34.55
CA SER A 4 -12.71 1.26 33.72
C SER A 4 -13.21 1.42 32.29
N GLU A 5 -13.15 2.63 31.73
CA GLU A 5 -13.11 2.78 30.27
C GLU A 5 -11.81 2.16 29.78
N ALA A 6 -11.87 0.89 29.38
CA ALA A 6 -10.85 0.34 28.51
C ALA A 6 -10.90 1.14 27.20
N GLY A 7 -9.80 1.85 26.89
CA GLY A 7 -9.70 2.61 25.63
C GLY A 7 -10.03 1.73 24.44
N SER A 8 -10.77 2.27 23.46
CA SER A 8 -11.12 1.54 22.25
C SER A 8 -9.86 1.15 21.47
N VAL A 9 -9.86 -0.06 20.91
CA VAL A 9 -8.79 -0.51 20.01
C VAL A 9 -8.75 0.43 18.80
N ALA A 10 -7.65 1.16 18.63
CA ALA A 10 -7.49 2.11 17.53
C ALA A 10 -7.21 1.42 16.18
N ARG A 11 -6.45 0.31 16.19
CA ARG A 11 -6.16 -0.55 15.04
C ARG A 11 -5.78 -1.94 15.52
N ALA A 12 -6.19 -2.97 14.79
CA ALA A 12 -5.74 -4.35 14.95
C ALA A 12 -5.34 -4.91 13.59
N GLY A 13 -4.49 -5.94 13.57
CA GLY A 13 -4.05 -6.60 12.35
C GLY A 13 -3.46 -7.97 12.65
N SER A 14 -3.22 -8.75 11.59
CA SER A 14 -2.67 -10.11 11.67
C SER A 14 -1.59 -10.33 10.61
N PRO A 15 -0.43 -10.93 10.96
CA PRO A 15 0.59 -11.31 9.98
C PRO A 15 0.12 -12.41 9.01
N ASP A 16 -1.01 -13.05 9.31
CA ASP A 16 -1.65 -14.03 8.43
C ASP A 16 -2.65 -13.43 7.44
N SER A 17 -3.02 -12.17 7.62
CA SER A 17 -3.93 -11.46 6.71
C SER A 17 -3.14 -10.77 5.60
N ALA A 18 -3.35 -11.20 4.36
CA ALA A 18 -2.73 -10.53 3.21
C ALA A 18 -3.28 -9.10 3.02
N VAL A 19 -4.51 -8.79 3.45
CA VAL A 19 -5.03 -7.41 3.47
C VAL A 19 -4.24 -6.55 4.45
N ASP A 20 -3.97 -7.06 5.67
CA ASP A 20 -3.21 -6.33 6.67
C ASP A 20 -1.76 -6.15 6.22
N ARG A 21 -1.17 -7.15 5.55
CA ARG A 21 0.17 -7.00 4.96
C ARG A 21 0.25 -5.90 3.91
N VAL A 22 -0.78 -5.73 3.07
CA VAL A 22 -0.85 -4.59 2.13
C VAL A 22 -0.95 -3.27 2.89
N ALA A 23 -1.79 -3.20 3.93
CA ALA A 23 -1.94 -2.01 4.75
C ALA A 23 -0.65 -1.64 5.51
N ASP A 24 0.06 -2.63 6.04
CA ASP A 24 1.31 -2.45 6.77
C ASP A 24 2.44 -2.03 5.81
N PHE A 25 2.48 -2.59 4.60
CA PHE A 25 3.39 -2.15 3.55
C PHE A 25 3.18 -0.68 3.18
N TYR A 26 1.96 -0.30 2.77
CA TYR A 26 1.70 1.08 2.33
C TYR A 26 1.91 2.08 3.46
N GLY A 27 1.54 1.73 4.71
CA GLY A 27 1.82 2.57 5.87
C GLY A 27 3.31 2.83 6.06
N ALA A 28 4.10 1.77 6.22
CA ALA A 28 5.53 1.89 6.44
C ALA A 28 6.27 2.51 5.25
N TYR A 29 5.84 2.17 4.02
CA TYR A 29 6.45 2.68 2.80
C TYR A 29 6.23 4.17 2.62
N ILE A 30 4.99 4.65 2.82
CA ILE A 30 4.67 6.08 2.74
C ILE A 30 5.42 6.86 3.83
N ASP A 31 5.50 6.33 5.06
CA ASP A 31 6.28 6.97 6.14
C ASP A 31 7.77 7.07 5.75
N ALA A 32 8.36 5.99 5.23
CA ALA A 32 9.77 5.97 4.82
C ALA A 32 10.07 6.98 3.69
N VAL A 33 9.20 7.07 2.69
CA VAL A 33 9.33 8.03 1.59
C VAL A 33 9.10 9.46 2.08
N PHE A 34 8.13 9.68 2.97
CA PHE A 34 7.84 10.99 3.56
C PHE A 34 9.02 11.51 4.40
N ASP A 35 9.60 10.65 5.23
CA ASP A 35 10.73 10.98 6.10
C ASP A 35 12.04 11.16 5.32
N GLY A 36 12.09 10.73 4.06
CA GLY A 36 13.31 10.74 3.23
C GLY A 36 14.38 9.81 3.79
N THR A 37 13.99 8.68 4.37
CA THR A 37 14.95 7.72 4.93
C THR A 37 15.54 6.89 3.81
N ASP A 38 16.81 7.17 3.50
CA ASP A 38 17.58 6.42 2.51
C ASP A 38 17.60 4.92 2.88
N ASP A 39 17.52 4.05 1.88
CA ASP A 39 17.51 2.57 1.93
C ASP A 39 16.23 1.90 2.47
N LEU A 40 15.51 2.49 3.44
CA LEU A 40 14.35 1.82 4.06
C LEU A 40 13.22 1.54 3.05
N SER A 41 12.96 2.45 2.11
CA SER A 41 11.96 2.25 1.05
C SER A 41 12.29 1.02 0.19
N ASP A 42 13.57 0.78 -0.10
CA ASP A 42 14.04 -0.34 -0.92
C ASP A 42 13.98 -1.66 -0.16
N GLU A 43 14.31 -1.65 1.13
CA GLU A 43 14.16 -2.82 2.01
C GLU A 43 12.69 -3.23 2.16
N LEU A 44 11.78 -2.27 2.35
CA LEU A 44 10.35 -2.52 2.39
C LEU A 44 9.85 -3.11 1.07
N ARG A 45 10.29 -2.54 -0.06
CA ARG A 45 10.00 -3.09 -1.39
C ARG A 45 10.47 -4.54 -1.48
N ALA A 46 11.70 -4.84 -1.08
CA ALA A 46 12.27 -6.19 -1.12
C ALA A 46 11.53 -7.18 -0.20
N HIS A 47 10.97 -6.70 0.92
CA HIS A 47 10.27 -7.53 1.89
C HIS A 47 8.82 -7.86 1.49
N TYR A 48 8.10 -6.91 0.90
CA TYR A 48 6.66 -7.03 0.65
C TYR A 48 6.29 -7.34 -0.80
N LEU A 49 7.15 -7.01 -1.77
CA LEU A 49 6.88 -7.18 -3.20
C LEU A 49 7.59 -8.43 -3.73
N THR A 50 7.00 -9.07 -4.74
CA THR A 50 7.71 -10.08 -5.52
C THR A 50 8.89 -9.45 -6.28
N GLU A 51 9.93 -10.24 -6.56
CA GLU A 51 11.06 -9.78 -7.36
C GLU A 51 10.63 -9.32 -8.76
N ASP A 52 9.75 -10.08 -9.42
CA ASP A 52 9.21 -9.73 -10.74
C ASP A 52 8.49 -8.38 -10.72
N LEU A 53 7.68 -8.09 -9.68
CA LEU A 53 7.04 -6.79 -9.54
C LEU A 53 8.07 -5.68 -9.35
N ARG A 54 9.08 -5.87 -8.49
CA ARG A 54 10.14 -4.86 -8.30
C ARG A 54 10.85 -4.50 -9.60
N GLN A 55 11.15 -5.48 -10.45
CA GLN A 55 11.77 -5.23 -11.76
C GLN A 55 10.84 -4.45 -12.69
N ARG A 56 9.55 -4.78 -12.73
CA ARG A 56 8.56 -4.04 -13.53
C ARG A 56 8.37 -2.61 -13.04
N LEU A 57 8.38 -2.39 -11.72
CA LEU A 57 8.33 -1.06 -11.14
C LEU A 57 9.56 -0.25 -11.55
N ALA A 58 10.77 -0.79 -11.38
CA ALA A 58 12.00 -0.09 -11.78
C ALA A 58 11.97 0.34 -13.25
N ALA A 59 11.56 -0.55 -14.16
CA ALA A 59 11.43 -0.22 -15.58
C ALA A 59 10.37 0.88 -15.85
N TRP A 60 9.27 0.88 -15.09
CA TRP A 60 8.25 1.93 -15.20
C TRP A 60 8.77 3.26 -14.64
N GLU A 61 9.47 3.24 -13.51
CA GLU A 61 10.03 4.42 -12.84
C GLU A 61 11.08 5.12 -13.71
N GLU A 62 11.93 4.36 -14.41
CA GLU A 62 12.89 4.89 -15.38
C GLU A 62 12.22 5.70 -16.50
N VAL A 63 11.05 5.25 -16.96
CA VAL A 63 10.32 5.90 -18.06
C VAL A 63 9.47 7.08 -17.59
N ASN A 64 8.89 6.98 -16.40
CA ASN A 64 7.89 7.95 -15.92
C ASN A 64 8.45 8.98 -14.93
N HIS A 65 9.67 8.76 -14.43
CA HIS A 65 10.33 9.63 -13.43
C HIS A 65 9.43 9.90 -12.21
N ALA A 66 8.73 8.86 -11.76
CA ALA A 66 7.77 8.89 -10.65
C ALA A 66 7.94 7.61 -9.83
N ASP A 67 7.47 7.61 -8.58
CA ASP A 67 7.44 6.40 -7.75
C ASP A 67 6.41 5.41 -8.31
N GLY A 68 6.84 4.19 -8.62
CA GLY A 68 6.00 3.16 -9.23
C GLY A 68 5.01 2.50 -8.27
N VAL A 69 5.29 2.48 -6.96
CA VAL A 69 4.36 1.98 -5.94
C VAL A 69 3.23 2.98 -5.71
N LEU A 70 3.56 4.28 -5.73
CA LEU A 70 2.60 5.36 -5.54
C LEU A 70 1.93 5.82 -6.85
N ARG A 71 2.51 5.46 -7.99
CA ARG A 71 2.17 5.95 -9.34
C ARG A 71 2.16 7.48 -9.42
N ALA A 72 3.07 8.14 -8.68
CA ALA A 72 3.09 9.59 -8.52
C ALA A 72 4.51 10.11 -8.21
N GLN A 73 4.72 11.41 -8.43
CA GLN A 73 5.99 12.08 -8.06
C GLN A 73 5.99 12.59 -6.61
N ASP A 74 4.81 12.81 -6.04
CA ASP A 74 4.64 13.32 -4.69
C ASP A 74 4.33 12.18 -3.70
N VAL A 75 4.36 12.51 -2.40
CA VAL A 75 3.99 11.61 -1.31
C VAL A 75 2.54 11.87 -0.88
N PRO A 76 1.69 10.84 -0.73
CA PRO A 76 0.31 11.03 -0.31
C PRO A 76 0.21 11.46 1.16
N THR A 77 -0.81 12.26 1.47
CA THR A 77 -1.08 12.73 2.84
C THR A 77 -1.88 11.74 3.66
N ALA A 78 -2.60 10.83 2.99
CA ALA A 78 -3.33 9.76 3.63
C ALA A 78 -3.51 8.58 2.67
N TRP A 79 -3.72 7.40 3.23
CA TRP A 79 -3.96 6.18 2.48
C TRP A 79 -5.05 5.33 3.14
N GLU A 80 -5.75 4.54 2.34
CA GLU A 80 -6.75 3.58 2.79
C GLU A 80 -6.61 2.29 1.97
N VAL A 81 -6.74 1.14 2.62
CA VAL A 81 -6.77 -0.17 1.95
C VAL A 81 -8.14 -0.79 2.13
N ARG A 82 -8.76 -1.20 1.02
CA ARG A 82 -10.01 -1.96 1.03
C ARG A 82 -9.81 -3.31 0.39
N HIS A 83 -10.32 -4.35 1.05
CA HIS A 83 -10.50 -5.65 0.41
C HIS A 83 -11.50 -5.52 -0.74
N HIS A 84 -11.17 -6.05 -1.91
CA HIS A 84 -12.07 -6.08 -3.04
C HIS A 84 -12.59 -7.50 -3.28
N ASP A 85 -11.70 -8.45 -3.60
CA ASP A 85 -12.06 -9.83 -3.91
C ASP A 85 -10.88 -10.78 -3.64
N SER A 86 -11.11 -12.08 -3.70
CA SER A 86 -10.07 -13.10 -3.64
C SER A 86 -10.45 -14.29 -4.52
N GLY A 87 -9.48 -14.83 -5.27
CA GLY A 87 -9.73 -15.93 -6.19
C GLY A 87 -8.47 -16.40 -6.91
N ALA A 88 -8.50 -17.64 -7.41
CA ALA A 88 -7.39 -18.24 -8.16
C ALA A 88 -6.01 -18.18 -7.48
N GLY A 89 -5.97 -18.21 -6.14
CA GLY A 89 -4.72 -18.11 -5.37
C GLY A 89 -4.25 -16.68 -5.10
N HIS A 90 -5.05 -15.68 -5.47
CA HIS A 90 -4.73 -14.27 -5.29
C HIS A 90 -5.76 -13.53 -4.42
N LEU A 91 -5.28 -12.48 -3.77
CA LEU A 91 -6.07 -11.47 -3.09
C LEU A 91 -6.03 -10.18 -3.90
N PHE A 92 -7.17 -9.53 -4.06
CA PHE A 92 -7.30 -8.24 -4.71
C PHE A 92 -7.73 -7.20 -3.68
N THR A 93 -6.95 -6.14 -3.57
CA THR A 93 -7.22 -4.99 -2.71
C THR A 93 -7.22 -3.72 -3.54
N THR A 94 -7.93 -2.70 -3.06
CA THR A 94 -7.84 -1.35 -3.61
C THR A 94 -7.17 -0.44 -2.59
N VAL A 95 -6.07 0.18 -2.99
CA VAL A 95 -5.38 1.19 -2.20
C VAL A 95 -5.77 2.56 -2.71
N THR A 96 -6.37 3.38 -1.85
CA THR A 96 -6.71 4.77 -2.17
C THR A 96 -5.67 5.68 -1.56
N LEU A 97 -4.96 6.42 -2.40
CA LEU A 97 -3.99 7.44 -2.00
C LEU A 97 -4.66 8.80 -2.07
N THR A 98 -4.51 9.62 -1.03
CA THR A 98 -5.05 10.98 -0.97
C THR A 98 -3.91 11.99 -1.08
N TRP A 99 -4.12 13.02 -1.88
CA TRP A 99 -3.13 14.04 -2.23
C TRP A 99 -3.60 15.41 -1.77
N GLY A 100 -2.80 16.07 -0.93
CA GLY A 100 -3.13 17.37 -0.35
C GLY A 100 -4.05 17.28 0.88
N SER A 101 -4.66 18.41 1.26
CA SER A 101 -5.51 18.51 2.45
C SER A 101 -6.81 19.24 2.15
N GLY A 102 -7.84 18.97 2.95
CA GLY A 102 -9.15 19.60 2.81
C GLY A 102 -10.13 18.84 1.89
N PRO A 103 -11.30 19.44 1.62
CA PRO A 103 -12.40 18.78 0.91
C PRO A 103 -12.10 18.48 -0.57
N ASP A 104 -11.16 19.21 -1.18
CA ASP A 104 -10.80 19.08 -2.60
C ASP A 104 -9.53 18.23 -2.81
N ALA A 105 -9.11 17.48 -1.79
CA ALA A 105 -7.94 16.60 -1.88
C ALA A 105 -8.13 15.56 -3.00
N GLY A 106 -7.14 15.49 -3.90
CA GLY A 106 -7.13 14.53 -5.00
C GLY A 106 -7.04 13.11 -4.47
N ARG A 107 -7.59 12.14 -5.22
CA ARG A 107 -7.46 10.72 -4.87
C ARG A 107 -7.07 9.88 -6.08
N THR A 108 -6.07 9.04 -5.89
CA THR A 108 -5.70 7.97 -6.84
C THR A 108 -6.10 6.63 -6.23
N ARG A 109 -6.57 5.71 -7.08
CA ARG A 109 -6.89 4.34 -6.66
C ARG A 109 -5.99 3.38 -7.39
N LEU A 110 -5.36 2.49 -6.64
CA LEU A 110 -4.49 1.44 -7.14
C LEU A 110 -5.16 0.09 -6.90
N ALA A 111 -5.21 -0.74 -7.94
CA ALA A 111 -5.54 -2.15 -7.82
C ALA A 111 -4.26 -2.90 -7.43
N VAL A 112 -4.30 -3.56 -6.28
CA VAL A 112 -3.15 -4.26 -5.71
C VAL A 112 -3.48 -5.74 -5.58
N GLN A 113 -2.67 -6.58 -6.23
CA GLN A 113 -2.79 -8.03 -6.20
C GLN A 113 -1.71 -8.62 -5.29
N SER A 114 -2.11 -9.55 -4.42
CA SER A 114 -1.19 -10.34 -3.59
C SER A 114 -1.35 -11.83 -3.87
N ASP A 115 -0.24 -12.57 -3.83
CA ASP A 115 -0.26 -14.03 -3.87
C ASP A 115 -0.60 -14.59 -2.48
N LEU A 116 -1.61 -15.45 -2.37
CA LEU A 116 -2.05 -15.96 -1.06
C LEU A 116 -1.08 -16.98 -0.44
N SER A 117 -0.23 -17.62 -1.25
CA SER A 117 0.71 -18.63 -0.76
C SER A 117 1.92 -18.00 -0.07
N THR A 118 2.41 -16.90 -0.62
CA THR A 118 3.57 -16.14 -0.13
C THR A 118 3.17 -14.89 0.65
N LYS A 119 1.94 -14.40 0.46
CA LYS A 119 1.39 -13.13 0.97
C LYS A 119 2.14 -11.90 0.43
N LEU A 120 2.94 -12.06 -0.64
CA LEU A 120 3.65 -10.97 -1.29
C LEU A 120 2.74 -10.27 -2.29
N ILE A 121 2.93 -8.96 -2.41
CA ILE A 121 2.29 -8.15 -3.43
C ILE A 121 2.95 -8.49 -4.78
N SER A 122 2.15 -8.98 -5.71
CA SER A 122 2.59 -9.45 -7.02
C SER A 122 2.26 -8.47 -8.14
N ASP A 123 1.28 -7.59 -7.93
CA ASP A 123 0.97 -6.55 -8.92
C ASP A 123 0.39 -5.26 -8.32
N ILE A 124 0.63 -4.14 -9.01
CA ILE A 124 0.11 -2.80 -8.70
C ILE A 124 -0.23 -2.11 -10.02
N GLU A 125 -1.50 -1.76 -10.21
CA GLU A 125 -1.99 -1.07 -11.41
C GLU A 125 -2.93 0.08 -11.04
N ASP A 126 -3.13 1.04 -11.95
CA ASP A 126 -4.17 2.05 -11.78
C ASP A 126 -5.55 1.36 -11.80
N ALA A 127 -6.33 1.57 -10.75
CA ALA A 127 -7.70 1.07 -10.74
C ALA A 127 -8.56 1.92 -11.70
N PRO A 128 -9.46 1.31 -12.48
CA PRO A 128 -10.38 2.07 -13.33
C PRO A 128 -11.20 3.05 -12.49
N ALA A 129 -11.47 4.22 -13.06
CA ALA A 129 -12.44 5.15 -12.48
C ALA A 129 -13.83 4.46 -12.50
N GLY A 130 -14.27 4.01 -11.33
CA GLY A 130 -15.60 3.42 -11.12
C GLY A 130 -16.71 4.46 -11.17
#